data_AF-A0A9Q0WI19-F1
#
_entry.id   AF-A0A9Q0WI19-F1
#
_cell.length_a   1.000
_cell.length_b   1.000
_cell.length_c   1.000
_cell.angle_alpha   90.00
_cell.angle_beta   90.00
_cell.angle_gamma   90.00
#
_symmetry.space_group_name_H-M   'P 1'
#
loop_
_entity.id
_entity.type
_entity.pdbx_description
1 polymer ?
#
loop_
_entity_poly.entity_id
_entity_poly.type
_entity_poly.pdbx_seq_one_letter_code
_entity_poly.pdbx_strand_id
1 'polypeptide(L)'
;MGIYLSSPKTEKFSEDGGNGRLRYGLSSMQGWRATMEDAHAAITDLDATTSFFGVYNCHGGKVVAKFCSKFLHQQVLKNEEYAAGDIGTFCPESIFQVT
;
A
#
# COMPACT_ATOMS: atom_id res chain seq x y z
N MET A 1 4.96 8.60 28.81
CA MET A 1 5.66 7.69 27.88
C MET A 1 5.47 8.26 26.48
N GLY A 2 6.56 8.57 25.76
CA GLY A 2 6.50 9.23 24.44
C GLY A 2 6.14 8.27 23.31
N ILE A 3 6.34 8.72 22.06
CA ILE A 3 6.04 7.94 20.83
C ILE A 3 6.95 6.72 20.60
N TYR A 4 7.99 6.56 21.43
CA TYR A 4 9.00 5.50 21.31
C TYR A 4 8.88 4.47 22.44
N LEU A 5 9.16 3.21 22.09
CA LEU A 5 9.30 2.09 23.01
C LEU A 5 10.68 2.10 23.68
N SER A 6 10.80 1.38 24.80
CA SER A 6 12.10 1.17 25.48
C SER A 6 13.04 0.24 24.70
N SER A 7 12.50 -0.59 23.81
CA SER A 7 13.24 -1.47 22.90
C SER A 7 12.43 -1.64 21.60
N PRO A 8 13.09 -1.91 20.46
CA PRO A 8 12.38 -2.05 19.20
C PRO A 8 11.64 -3.39 19.13
N LYS A 9 10.46 -3.38 18.54
CA LYS A 9 9.81 -4.61 18.07
C LYS A 9 10.44 -5.03 16.75
N THR A 10 11.16 -6.13 16.77
CA THR A 10 11.93 -6.64 15.62
C THR A 10 11.22 -7.75 14.85
N GLU A 11 10.03 -8.16 15.31
CA GLU A 11 9.19 -9.13 14.61
C GLU A 11 8.91 -8.67 13.17
N LYS A 12 9.08 -9.61 12.23
CA LYS A 12 8.88 -9.39 10.80
C LYS A 12 7.57 -10.04 10.38
N PHE A 13 6.72 -9.25 9.74
CA PHE A 13 5.56 -9.76 9.04
C PHE A 13 5.92 -9.81 7.56
N SER A 14 6.29 -10.99 7.10
CA SER A 14 6.70 -11.23 5.72
C SER A 14 5.60 -11.94 4.95
N GLU A 15 5.42 -11.54 3.71
CA GLU A 15 4.51 -12.16 2.75
C GLU A 15 5.22 -12.30 1.41
N ASP A 16 4.92 -13.34 0.67
CA ASP A 16 5.41 -13.56 -0.68
C ASP A 16 4.31 -14.15 -1.56
N GLY A 17 4.49 -14.02 -2.87
CA GLY A 17 3.51 -14.53 -3.82
C GLY A 17 3.91 -14.23 -5.25
N GLY A 18 2.97 -14.43 -6.16
CA GLY A 18 3.19 -14.21 -7.58
C GLY A 18 2.10 -14.84 -8.43
N ASN A 19 2.24 -14.65 -9.74
CA ASN A 19 1.41 -15.27 -10.77
C ASN A 19 2.32 -15.78 -11.90
N GLY A 20 1.74 -16.11 -13.06
CA GLY A 20 2.51 -16.56 -14.22
C GLY A 20 3.45 -15.50 -14.82
N ARG A 21 3.34 -14.23 -14.40
CA ARG A 21 4.08 -13.09 -14.97
C ARG A 21 5.16 -12.56 -14.04
N LEU A 22 4.94 -12.60 -12.73
CA LEU A 22 5.85 -12.05 -11.74
C LEU A 22 5.84 -12.82 -10.42
N ARG A 23 6.85 -12.54 -9.59
CA ARG A 23 6.90 -12.93 -8.18
C ARG A 23 7.23 -11.71 -7.34
N TYR A 24 6.76 -11.69 -6.10
CA TYR A 24 7.03 -10.63 -5.13
C TYR A 24 7.33 -11.20 -3.76
N GLY A 25 7.99 -10.39 -2.93
CA GLY A 25 8.15 -10.60 -1.51
C GLY A 25 8.14 -9.25 -0.81
N LEU A 26 7.55 -9.19 0.38
CA LEU A 26 7.50 -8.01 1.23
C LEU A 26 7.72 -8.39 2.69
N SER A 27 8.18 -7.43 3.49
CA SER A 27 8.34 -7.58 4.92
C SER A 27 8.12 -6.25 5.62
N SER A 28 7.39 -6.26 6.74
CA SER A 28 7.16 -5.08 7.57
C SER A 28 7.60 -5.31 9.02
N MET A 29 7.94 -4.22 9.70
CA MET A 29 8.43 -4.23 11.09
C MET A 29 8.12 -2.91 11.79
N GLN A 30 7.57 -2.98 13.01
CA GLN A 30 7.20 -1.78 13.78
C GLN A 30 8.42 -0.98 14.28
N GLY A 31 9.50 -1.67 14.67
CA GLY A 31 10.69 -1.02 15.21
C GLY A 31 10.42 -0.28 16.51
N TRP A 32 10.90 0.95 16.62
CA TRP A 32 10.90 1.74 17.86
C TRP A 32 9.59 2.46 18.15
N ARG A 33 8.69 2.60 17.17
CA ARG A 33 7.43 3.33 17.35
C ARG A 33 6.50 2.54 18.26
N ALA A 34 5.69 3.23 19.05
CA ALA A 34 4.69 2.59 19.91
C ALA A 34 3.62 1.83 19.11
N THR A 35 3.26 2.32 17.93
CA THR A 35 2.25 1.78 17.03
C THR A 35 2.84 1.50 15.64
N MET A 36 2.39 0.42 15.01
CA MET A 36 2.60 0.18 13.58
C MET A 36 1.52 0.92 12.79
N GLU A 37 1.91 1.95 12.05
CA GLU A 37 0.99 2.78 11.26
C GLU A 37 1.03 2.48 9.77
N ASP A 38 2.08 1.80 9.28
CA ASP A 38 2.16 1.46 7.87
C ASP A 38 1.19 0.33 7.50
N ALA A 39 0.85 0.30 6.22
CA ALA A 39 0.11 -0.77 5.57
C ALA A 39 0.67 -1.01 4.17
N HIS A 40 0.33 -2.14 3.55
CA HIS A 40 0.73 -2.46 2.19
C HIS A 40 -0.41 -3.12 1.41
N ALA A 41 -0.32 -3.07 0.08
CA ALA A 41 -1.17 -3.80 -0.85
C ALA A 41 -0.27 -4.51 -1.87
N ALA A 42 -0.51 -5.80 -2.10
CA ALA A 42 0.17 -6.61 -3.10
C ALA A 42 -0.86 -7.40 -3.90
N ILE A 43 -1.29 -6.83 -5.03
CA ILE A 43 -2.34 -7.37 -5.91
C ILE A 43 -1.68 -7.81 -7.21
N THR A 44 -1.43 -9.10 -7.37
CA THR A 44 -0.75 -9.65 -8.56
C THR A 44 -1.61 -9.61 -9.81
N ASP A 45 -2.93 -9.63 -9.65
CA ASP A 45 -3.90 -9.66 -10.73
C ASP A 45 -4.92 -8.55 -10.48
N LEU A 46 -4.47 -7.31 -10.71
CA LEU A 46 -5.35 -6.13 -10.60
C LEU A 46 -6.36 -6.14 -11.76
N ASP A 47 -5.86 -6.41 -12.97
CA ASP A 47 -6.65 -6.66 -14.17
C ASP A 47 -5.97 -7.73 -15.06
N ALA A 48 -6.42 -7.82 -16.32
CA ALA A 48 -5.93 -8.80 -17.27
C ALA A 48 -4.43 -8.68 -17.58
N THR A 49 -3.79 -7.54 -17.38
CA THR A 49 -2.39 -7.28 -17.78
C THR A 49 -1.54 -6.61 -16.70
N THR A 50 -2.14 -6.10 -15.62
CA THR A 50 -1.44 -5.31 -14.61
C THR A 50 -1.46 -5.93 -13.22
N SER A 51 -0.50 -5.47 -12.41
CA SER A 51 -0.36 -5.78 -11.00
C SER A 51 -0.17 -4.49 -10.23
N PHE A 52 -0.67 -4.44 -9.00
CA PHE A 52 -0.62 -3.26 -8.15
C PHE A 52 0.12 -3.55 -6.85
N PHE A 53 1.10 -2.71 -6.54
CA PHE A 53 1.84 -2.76 -5.29
C PHE A 53 1.86 -1.37 -4.66
N GLY A 54 1.48 -1.27 -3.39
CA GLY A 54 1.43 -0.02 -2.65
C GLY A 54 1.97 -0.17 -1.24
N VAL A 55 2.77 0.80 -0.79
CA VAL A 55 3.24 0.93 0.59
C VAL A 55 2.75 2.27 1.13
N TYR A 56 2.07 2.23 2.26
CA TYR A 56 1.37 3.38 2.83
C TYR A 56 1.97 3.68 4.18
N ASN A 57 2.66 4.82 4.29
CA ASN A 57 3.18 5.34 5.55
C ASN A 57 2.23 6.42 6.06
N CYS A 58 1.70 6.24 7.27
CA CYS A 58 0.83 7.23 7.90
C CYS A 58 1.52 7.86 9.10
N HIS A 59 1.12 9.09 9.41
CA HIS A 59 1.56 9.83 10.58
C HIS A 59 0.34 10.37 11.30
N GLY A 60 0.16 9.97 12.56
CA GLY A 60 -0.99 10.39 13.37
C GLY A 60 -2.12 9.36 13.40
N GLY A 61 -1.83 8.11 13.01
CA GLY A 61 -2.75 7.00 13.14
C GLY A 61 -2.82 6.11 11.90
N LYS A 62 -3.09 4.82 12.10
CA LYS A 62 -3.07 3.80 11.04
C LYS A 62 -4.29 3.76 10.11
N VAL A 63 -5.32 4.58 10.35
CA VAL A 63 -6.64 4.42 9.70
C VAL A 63 -6.56 4.70 8.21
N VAL A 64 -5.91 5.80 7.80
CA VAL A 64 -5.81 6.20 6.40
C VAL A 64 -4.94 5.22 5.62
N ALA A 65 -3.76 4.84 6.13
CA ALA A 65 -2.92 3.83 5.47
C ALA A 65 -3.67 2.50 5.26
N LYS A 66 -4.40 2.03 6.28
CA LYS A 66 -5.23 0.83 6.14
C LYS A 66 -6.35 0.99 5.13
N PHE A 67 -7.01 2.15 5.10
CA PHE A 67 -8.04 2.43 4.11
C PHE A 67 -7.46 2.40 2.68
N CYS A 68 -6.37 3.13 2.44
CA CYS A 68 -5.70 3.17 1.15
C CYS A 68 -5.24 1.78 0.69
N SER A 69 -4.65 0.98 1.59
CA SER A 69 -4.23 -0.40 1.25
C SER A 69 -5.38 -1.28 0.77
N LYS A 70 -6.60 -1.04 1.26
CA LYS A 70 -7.78 -1.83 0.90
C LYS A 70 -8.52 -1.33 -0.32
N PHE A 71 -8.50 -0.02 -0.59
CA PHE A 71 -9.42 0.58 -1.55
C PHE A 71 -8.76 1.39 -2.66
N LEU A 72 -7.51 1.83 -2.51
CA LEU A 72 -6.89 2.71 -3.51
C LEU A 72 -6.78 2.02 -4.88
N HIS A 73 -6.36 0.75 -4.89
CA HIS A 73 -6.28 -0.04 -6.13
C HIS A 73 -7.64 -0.21 -6.83
N GLN A 74 -8.75 -0.17 -6.08
CA GLN A 74 -10.09 -0.20 -6.67
C GLN A 74 -10.50 1.14 -7.27
N GLN A 75 -10.04 2.25 -6.69
CA GLN A 75 -10.25 3.59 -7.26
C GLN A 75 -9.41 3.79 -8.52
N VAL A 76 -8.18 3.25 -8.55
CA VAL A 76 -7.34 3.20 -9.75
C VAL A 76 -8.11 2.60 -10.92
N LEU A 77 -8.75 1.44 -10.72
CA LEU A 77 -9.53 0.76 -11.77
C LEU A 77 -10.77 1.53 -12.24
N LYS A 78 -11.30 2.44 -11.43
CA LYS A 78 -12.48 3.26 -11.77
C LYS A 78 -12.13 4.55 -12.50
N ASN A 79 -10.86 4.93 -12.50
CA ASN A 79 -10.43 6.18 -13.10
C ASN A 79 -10.37 6.05 -14.64
N GLU A 80 -10.92 7.05 -15.33
CA GLU A 80 -11.01 7.07 -16.80
C GLU A 80 -9.64 7.16 -17.48
N GLU A 81 -8.66 7.83 -16.86
CA GLU A 81 -7.29 7.96 -17.39
C GLU A 81 -6.56 6.62 -17.32
N TYR A 82 -6.75 5.87 -16.23
CA TYR A 82 -6.26 4.50 -16.12
C TYR A 82 -6.89 3.62 -17.20
N ALA A 83 -8.21 3.73 -17.40
CA ALA A 83 -8.92 2.99 -18.44
C ALA A 83 -8.48 3.36 -19.86
N ALA A 84 -8.07 4.62 -20.09
CA ALA A 84 -7.51 5.09 -21.35
C ALA A 84 -6.04 4.63 -21.58
N GLY A 85 -5.42 3.98 -20.59
CA GLY A 85 -4.02 3.56 -20.63
C GLY A 85 -3.02 4.69 -20.39
N ASP A 86 -3.48 5.88 -19.99
CA ASP A 86 -2.63 7.02 -19.66
C ASP A 86 -2.21 6.97 -18.19
N ILE A 87 -1.29 6.05 -17.90
CA ILE A 87 -0.77 5.81 -16.54
C ILE A 87 0.07 7.00 -16.05
N GLY A 88 0.62 7.82 -16.95
CA GLY A 88 1.47 8.97 -16.61
C GLY A 88 0.68 10.13 -16.02
N THR A 89 -0.50 10.40 -16.55
CA THR A 89 -1.40 11.47 -16.10
C THR A 89 -2.23 11.08 -14.87
N PHE A 90 -2.40 9.77 -14.63
CA PHE A 90 -3.19 9.19 -13.54
C PHE A 90 -2.67 9.46 -12.11
N CYS A 91 -1.35 9.51 -11.92
CA CYS A 91 -0.73 9.48 -10.59
C CYS A 91 -1.07 10.69 -9.69
N PRO A 92 -1.18 11.93 -10.20
CA PRO A 92 -1.62 13.09 -9.42
C PRO A 92 -3.12 13.05 -9.11
N GLU A 93 -3.99 12.98 -10.12
CA GLU A 93 -5.44 13.20 -9.98
C GLU A 93 -6.12 12.16 -9.07
N SER A 94 -5.74 10.88 -9.19
CA SER A 94 -6.33 9.78 -8.41
C SER A 94 -5.99 9.80 -6.93
N ILE A 95 -4.86 10.41 -6.55
CA ILE A 95 -4.45 10.57 -5.14
C ILE A 95 -5.20 11.72 -4.47
N PHE A 96 -5.62 12.74 -5.23
CA PHE A 96 -6.37 13.89 -4.71
C PHE A 96 -7.86 13.63 -4.47
N GLN A 97 -8.44 12.59 -5.09
CA GLN A 97 -9.87 12.30 -4.99
C GLN A 97 -10.30 11.53 -3.72
N VAL A 98 -9.38 11.25 -2.79
CA VAL A 98 -9.63 10.44 -1.56
C VAL A 98 -10.08 11.30 -0.34
N THR A 99 -10.33 12.59 -0.52
CA THR A 99 -10.87 13.47 0.55
C THR A 99 -12.38 13.43 0.69
#